data_AF-A0A4V6Q399-F1
#
_entry.id   AF-A0A4V6Q399-F1
#
_cell.length_a   1.000
_cell.length_b   1.000
_cell.length_c   1.000
_cell.angle_alpha   90.00
_cell.angle_beta   90.00
_cell.angle_gamma   90.00
#
_symmetry.space_group_name_H-M   'P 1'
#
loop_
_entity.id
_entity.type
_entity.pdbx_description
1 polymer ?
#
loop_
_entity_poly.entity_id
_entity_poly.type
_entity_poly.pdbx_seq_one_letter_code
_entity_poly.pdbx_strand_id
1 'polypeptide(L)'
;MSKSFKATLAAAFLLLTMTSCMGNSKMPETCEMKLEALTTQQAGPLELSVIASRQLCIVQGKPFDPRPYAARLQVTNKSTSPIEVTYPSGAIAQRAFTQTEVVETLAGQVPTRHKAKIRRPPVNPAKVREEKVSLAPGASHVIPGTPSHMLPIAKMAVNGVAYDGGDVGEPDQWLRRFELTYTSGFSANGARVQVPLTIPLEIVLTPKLEE
;
A
#
# COMPACT_ATOMS: atom_id res chain seq x y z
N MET A 1 70.07 -6.40 27.20
CA MET A 1 69.07 -6.58 28.26
C MET A 1 67.68 -6.33 27.68
N SER A 2 66.76 -7.24 27.97
CA SER A 2 65.28 -7.17 27.88
C SER A 2 64.73 -5.73 27.85
N LYS A 3 63.75 -5.36 27.02
CA LYS A 3 62.36 -5.86 27.08
C LYS A 3 61.62 -5.71 25.75
N SER A 4 60.89 -6.75 25.41
CA SER A 4 59.77 -6.77 24.46
C SER A 4 58.62 -5.87 24.94
N PHE A 5 57.88 -5.24 24.02
CA PHE A 5 56.40 -5.28 24.04
C PHE A 5 55.82 -5.02 22.65
N LYS A 6 54.83 -5.85 22.30
CA LYS A 6 54.12 -5.93 21.02
C LYS A 6 52.96 -4.91 20.98
N ALA A 7 52.63 -4.40 19.79
CA ALA A 7 51.27 -4.27 19.25
C ALA A 7 51.37 -3.56 17.88
N THR A 8 51.44 -4.25 16.73
CA THR A 8 50.34 -4.92 16.01
C THR A 8 49.49 -3.94 15.18
N LEU A 9 49.62 -4.16 13.86
CA LEU A 9 48.68 -3.94 12.76
C LEU A 9 48.35 -2.54 12.23
N ALA A 10 48.74 -2.40 10.95
CA ALA A 10 47.88 -2.01 9.83
C ALA A 10 47.35 -0.58 9.83
N ALA A 11 48.25 0.34 9.51
CA ALA A 11 47.89 1.52 8.74
C ALA A 11 47.52 1.08 7.31
N ALA A 12 46.23 1.04 7.01
CA ALA A 12 45.74 1.00 5.64
C ALA A 12 44.37 1.68 5.55
N PHE A 13 44.37 2.83 4.87
CA PHE A 13 43.30 3.36 4.03
C PHE A 13 41.85 3.27 4.53
N LEU A 14 41.26 4.45 4.76
CA LEU A 14 40.06 4.91 4.03
C LEU A 14 39.78 6.38 4.36
N LEU A 15 40.30 7.27 3.50
CA LEU A 15 39.62 8.54 3.23
C LEU A 15 38.30 8.20 2.53
N LEU A 16 37.18 8.23 3.25
CA LEU A 16 35.87 8.42 2.65
C LEU A 16 35.37 9.79 3.08
N THR A 17 35.40 10.68 2.10
CA THR A 17 34.82 12.02 2.09
C THR A 17 33.35 11.97 2.53
N MET A 18 33.05 12.64 3.64
CA MET A 18 31.69 13.04 4.00
C MET A 18 31.25 14.20 3.09
N THR A 19 30.87 13.87 1.86
CA THR A 19 30.14 14.76 0.95
C THR A 19 28.74 14.20 0.74
N SER A 20 27.90 14.27 1.78
CA SER A 20 26.44 14.22 1.57
C SER A 20 25.94 15.62 1.28
N CYS A 21 26.41 16.17 0.15
CA CYS A 21 25.83 17.34 -0.47
C CYS A 21 24.78 16.87 -1.48
N MET A 22 23.61 17.47 -1.35
CA MET A 22 22.72 17.85 -2.45
C MET A 22 21.93 16.72 -3.11
N GLY A 23 20.62 17.00 -3.22
CA GLY A 23 19.64 16.15 -3.84
C GLY A 23 20.10 15.66 -5.19
N ASN A 24 20.32 14.36 -5.29
CA ASN A 24 20.25 13.69 -6.57
C ASN A 24 18.76 13.50 -6.87
N SER A 25 18.17 14.50 -7.53
CA SER A 25 16.93 14.40 -8.30
C SER A 25 17.14 13.48 -9.51
N LYS A 26 17.71 12.28 -9.29
CA LYS A 26 17.76 11.27 -10.33
C LYS A 26 16.34 10.72 -10.44
N MET A 27 15.80 10.77 -11.66
CA MET A 27 14.54 10.11 -12.00
C MET A 27 14.56 8.72 -11.37
N PRO A 28 13.56 8.35 -10.54
CA PRO A 28 13.59 7.10 -9.82
C PRO A 28 13.84 5.95 -10.80
N GLU A 29 14.71 5.03 -10.37
CA GLU A 29 15.01 3.76 -11.04
C GLU A 29 13.72 3.16 -11.60
N THR A 30 13.82 2.53 -12.78
CA THR A 30 12.72 1.95 -13.56
C THR A 30 11.52 1.54 -12.68
N CYS A 31 10.47 2.36 -12.70
CA CYS A 31 9.28 2.09 -11.91
C CYS A 31 8.56 0.87 -12.49
N GLU A 32 8.46 -0.21 -11.71
CA GLU A 32 7.78 -1.43 -12.09
C GLU A 32 6.61 -1.70 -11.14
N MET A 33 5.41 -1.83 -11.71
CA MET A 33 4.24 -2.26 -10.95
C MET A 33 4.21 -3.78 -10.91
N LYS A 34 4.33 -4.35 -9.71
CA LYS A 34 4.19 -5.79 -9.43
C LYS A 34 3.22 -6.02 -8.27
N LEU A 35 2.55 -7.16 -8.24
CA LEU A 35 1.73 -7.58 -7.09
C LEU A 35 2.60 -8.36 -6.10
N GLU A 36 2.56 -7.96 -4.83
CA GLU A 36 3.25 -8.67 -3.76
C GLU A 36 2.46 -8.55 -2.44
N ALA A 37 2.76 -9.43 -1.48
CA ALA A 37 2.17 -9.33 -0.14
C ALA A 37 2.83 -8.17 0.62
N LEU A 38 2.06 -7.14 0.95
CA LEU A 38 2.57 -5.92 1.59
C LEU A 38 2.38 -5.91 3.11
N THR A 39 1.39 -6.65 3.61
CA THR A 39 1.15 -6.81 5.05
C THR A 39 0.44 -8.13 5.30
N THR A 40 0.70 -8.70 6.47
CA THR A 40 0.08 -9.94 6.96
C THR A 40 -0.27 -9.78 8.43
N GLN A 41 -1.48 -10.20 8.82
CA GLN A 41 -1.93 -10.09 10.20
C GLN A 41 -2.83 -11.25 10.61
N GLN A 42 -2.61 -11.74 11.83
CA GLN A 42 -3.45 -12.78 12.41
C GLN A 42 -4.77 -12.20 12.92
N ALA A 43 -5.87 -12.85 12.60
CA ALA A 43 -7.23 -12.51 13.00
C ALA A 43 -7.96 -13.76 13.50
N GLY A 44 -7.67 -14.15 14.75
CA GLY A 44 -8.16 -15.41 15.31
C GLY A 44 -7.62 -16.62 14.53
N PRO A 45 -8.47 -17.50 13.98
CA PRO A 45 -8.03 -18.67 13.23
C PRO A 45 -7.62 -18.38 11.77
N LEU A 46 -7.76 -17.12 11.33
CA LEU A 46 -7.39 -16.68 9.99
C LEU A 46 -6.09 -15.86 10.00
N GLU A 47 -5.32 -15.98 8.94
CA GLU A 47 -4.28 -15.02 8.56
C GLU A 47 -4.80 -14.17 7.40
N LEU A 48 -4.67 -12.86 7.52
CA LEU A 48 -5.11 -11.89 6.52
C LEU A 48 -3.87 -11.29 5.85
N SER A 49 -3.81 -11.32 4.53
CA SER A 49 -2.73 -10.70 3.76
C SER A 49 -3.29 -9.73 2.72
N VAL A 50 -2.65 -8.57 2.58
CA VAL A 50 -2.96 -7.63 1.49
C VAL A 50 -1.96 -7.82 0.37
N ILE A 51 -2.46 -8.22 -0.80
CA ILE A 51 -1.68 -8.35 -2.03
C ILE A 51 -1.96 -7.12 -2.89
N ALA A 52 -0.95 -6.29 -3.11
CA ALA A 52 -1.07 -5.07 -3.92
C ALA A 52 0.28 -4.72 -4.56
N SER A 53 0.29 -3.69 -5.40
CA SER A 53 1.56 -3.06 -5.74
C SER A 53 1.94 -2.01 -4.71
N ARG A 54 3.21 -2.07 -4.28
CA ARG A 54 3.82 -1.03 -3.45
C ARG A 54 3.99 0.27 -4.22
N GLN A 55 4.23 0.19 -5.53
CA GLN A 55 4.52 1.34 -6.38
C GLN A 55 3.45 1.49 -7.46
N LEU A 56 2.95 2.72 -7.66
CA LEU A 56 2.15 3.08 -8.82
C LEU A 56 2.95 4.01 -9.72
N CYS A 57 3.18 3.57 -10.95
CA CYS A 57 3.94 4.31 -11.95
C CYS A 57 2.97 5.07 -12.85
N ILE A 58 3.03 6.40 -12.82
CA ILE A 58 2.14 7.25 -13.61
C ILE A 58 2.97 8.12 -14.54
N VAL A 59 2.82 7.89 -15.84
CA VAL A 59 3.46 8.72 -16.88
C VAL A 59 2.50 9.83 -17.28
N GLN A 60 2.93 11.08 -17.14
CA GLN A 60 2.11 12.23 -17.51
C GLN A 60 1.71 12.18 -18.99
N GLY A 61 0.43 12.43 -19.27
CA GLY A 61 -0.12 12.39 -20.62
C GLY A 61 -0.42 10.99 -21.17
N LYS A 62 -0.13 9.91 -20.44
CA LYS A 62 -0.52 8.54 -20.84
C LYS A 62 -1.74 8.04 -20.05
N PRO A 63 -2.60 7.19 -20.64
CA PRO A 63 -3.64 6.50 -19.89
C PRO A 63 -3.04 5.68 -18.74
N PHE A 64 -3.66 5.76 -17.56
CA PHE A 64 -3.24 5.02 -16.37
C PHE A 64 -4.36 4.09 -15.90
N ASP A 65 -4.05 2.80 -15.75
CA ASP A 65 -4.97 1.81 -15.20
C ASP A 65 -4.33 1.01 -14.05
N PRO A 66 -4.60 1.38 -12.78
CA PRO A 66 -4.06 0.67 -11.62
C PRO A 66 -4.81 -0.61 -11.29
N ARG A 67 -5.92 -0.92 -11.98
CA ARG A 67 -6.82 -2.03 -11.58
C ARG A 67 -6.12 -3.39 -11.48
N PRO A 68 -5.19 -3.78 -12.39
CA PRO A 68 -4.46 -5.04 -12.26
C PRO A 68 -3.63 -5.13 -10.98
N TYR A 69 -3.12 -3.98 -10.52
CA TYR A 69 -2.17 -3.83 -9.41
C TYR A 69 -2.83 -3.46 -8.08
N ALA A 70 -4.16 -3.38 -8.07
CA ALA A 70 -4.88 -2.90 -6.92
C ALA A 70 -4.90 -3.89 -5.75
N ALA A 71 -5.01 -3.36 -4.53
CA ALA A 71 -5.02 -4.14 -3.31
C ALA A 71 -6.16 -5.17 -3.27
N ARG A 72 -5.79 -6.40 -2.90
CA ARG A 72 -6.67 -7.56 -2.72
C ARG A 72 -6.46 -8.11 -1.31
N LEU A 73 -7.55 -8.51 -0.67
CA LEU A 73 -7.48 -9.19 0.62
C LEU A 73 -7.48 -10.70 0.39
N GLN A 74 -6.38 -11.36 0.70
CA GLN A 74 -6.30 -12.80 0.82
C GLN A 74 -6.55 -13.21 2.27
N VAL A 75 -7.41 -14.20 2.46
CA VAL A 75 -7.70 -14.82 3.75
C VAL A 75 -7.23 -16.27 3.71
N THR A 76 -6.47 -16.68 4.73
CA THR A 76 -5.90 -18.02 4.84
C THR A 76 -6.35 -18.67 6.13
N ASN A 77 -6.89 -19.89 6.06
CA ASN A 77 -7.22 -20.65 7.25
C ASN A 77 -5.94 -21.24 7.88
N LYS A 78 -5.59 -20.80 9.09
CA LYS A 78 -4.42 -21.30 9.84
C LYS A 78 -4.80 -22.26 10.98
N SER A 79 -6.08 -22.59 11.11
CA SER A 79 -6.54 -23.57 12.09
C SER A 79 -6.43 -25.00 11.57
N THR A 80 -6.77 -25.95 12.43
CA THR A 80 -6.80 -27.39 12.10
C THR A 80 -8.19 -27.85 11.62
N SER A 81 -9.20 -26.97 11.57
CA SER A 81 -10.56 -27.29 11.14
C SER A 81 -11.04 -26.37 10.02
N PRO A 82 -12.06 -26.77 9.23
CA PRO A 82 -12.65 -25.90 8.22
C PRO A 82 -13.27 -24.63 8.81
N ILE A 83 -13.19 -23.53 8.07
CA ILE A 83 -13.79 -22.23 8.45
C ILE A 83 -14.69 -21.75 7.33
N GLU A 84 -15.92 -21.34 7.67
CA GLU A 84 -16.80 -20.63 6.74
C GLU A 84 -16.50 -19.13 6.79
N VAL A 85 -16.08 -18.57 5.65
CA VAL A 85 -15.93 -17.12 5.45
C VAL A 85 -17.15 -16.62 4.69
N THR A 86 -17.80 -15.59 5.22
CA THR A 86 -18.95 -14.93 4.58
C THR A 86 -18.63 -13.45 4.35
N TYR A 87 -18.93 -12.93 3.15
CA TYR A 87 -18.69 -11.54 2.78
C TYR A 87 -19.76 -10.99 1.82
N PRO A 88 -20.03 -9.67 1.85
CA PRO A 88 -20.96 -9.06 0.92
C PRO A 88 -20.38 -9.02 -0.51
N SER A 89 -21.22 -9.33 -1.50
CA SER A 89 -20.97 -9.22 -2.94
C SER A 89 -22.15 -8.57 -3.67
N GLY A 90 -22.04 -8.35 -4.99
CA GLY A 90 -23.17 -7.93 -5.84
C GLY A 90 -23.60 -6.45 -5.79
N ALA A 91 -23.19 -5.66 -4.79
CA ALA A 91 -23.55 -4.23 -4.69
C ALA A 91 -22.35 -3.29 -4.77
N ILE A 92 -22.50 -2.20 -5.53
CA ILE A 92 -21.57 -1.06 -5.54
C ILE A 92 -21.76 -0.24 -4.26
N ALA A 93 -21.36 -0.75 -3.08
CA ALA A 93 -20.99 0.05 -1.89
C ALA A 93 -20.77 -0.74 -0.59
N GLN A 94 -21.24 -2.00 -0.46
CA GLN A 94 -20.78 -2.84 0.65
C GLN A 94 -19.48 -3.53 0.23
N ARG A 95 -18.38 -3.15 0.87
CA ARG A 95 -17.05 -3.63 0.55
C ARG A 95 -16.54 -4.43 1.75
N ALA A 96 -16.14 -5.67 1.50
CA ALA A 96 -15.50 -6.52 2.51
C ALA A 96 -14.08 -6.03 2.89
N PHE A 97 -13.55 -5.04 2.17
CA PHE A 97 -12.25 -4.43 2.41
C PHE A 97 -12.31 -2.95 2.02
N THR A 98 -12.12 -2.05 2.99
CA THR A 98 -12.29 -0.60 2.79
C THR A 98 -11.13 0.17 3.38
N GLN A 99 -10.55 1.09 2.59
CA GLN A 99 -9.58 2.06 3.08
C GLN A 99 -10.23 3.04 4.05
N THR A 100 -9.64 3.25 5.21
CA THR A 100 -10.18 4.11 6.28
C THR A 100 -9.32 5.32 6.57
N GLU A 101 -8.02 5.25 6.29
CA GLU A 101 -7.07 6.34 6.56
C GLU A 101 -6.00 6.41 5.47
N VAL A 102 -5.55 7.63 5.18
CA VAL A 102 -4.40 7.92 4.31
C VAL A 102 -3.49 8.90 5.04
N VAL A 103 -2.23 8.54 5.18
CA VAL A 103 -1.18 9.45 5.64
C VAL A 103 -0.25 9.71 4.47
N GLU A 104 -0.02 10.97 4.11
CA GLU A 104 0.95 11.36 3.07
C GLU A 104 2.21 11.92 3.74
N THR A 105 3.37 11.46 3.28
CA THR A 105 4.68 11.89 3.78
C THR A 105 5.53 12.37 2.63
N LEU A 106 5.88 13.66 2.66
CA LEU A 106 6.80 14.31 1.74
C LEU A 106 8.13 14.58 2.44
N ALA A 107 9.23 14.53 1.69
CA ALA A 107 10.58 14.75 2.19
C ALA A 107 10.71 16.13 2.85
N GLY A 108 11.17 16.15 4.11
CA GLY A 108 11.34 17.38 4.88
C GLY A 108 10.03 18.00 5.38
N GLN A 109 8.88 17.34 5.20
CA GLN A 109 7.58 17.83 5.67
C GLN A 109 6.98 16.95 6.78
N VAL A 110 6.11 17.55 7.59
CA VAL A 110 5.33 16.82 8.60
C VAL A 110 4.26 15.98 7.89
N PRO A 111 4.06 14.69 8.27
CA PRO A 111 3.05 13.85 7.65
C PRO A 111 1.64 14.45 7.72
N THR A 112 0.92 14.43 6.61
CA THR A 112 -0.44 14.96 6.51
C THR A 112 -1.45 13.81 6.54
N ARG A 113 -2.41 13.88 7.47
CA ARG A 113 -3.51 12.90 7.55
C ARG A 113 -4.68 13.35 6.71
N HIS A 114 -5.01 12.57 5.70
CA HIS A 114 -6.18 12.77 4.87
C HIS A 114 -7.31 11.86 5.35
N LYS A 115 -8.41 12.46 5.84
CA LYS A 115 -9.65 11.69 6.00
C LYS A 115 -10.11 11.29 4.62
N ALA A 116 -10.11 10.00 4.32
CA ALA A 116 -10.62 9.51 3.05
C ALA A 116 -12.12 9.86 2.96
N LYS A 117 -12.49 10.97 2.31
CA LYS A 117 -13.90 11.24 1.93
C LYS A 117 -14.22 10.33 0.76
N ILE A 118 -14.28 9.03 1.04
CA ILE A 118 -14.76 8.03 0.09
C ILE A 118 -16.25 8.34 -0.03
N ARG A 119 -16.63 9.11 -1.05
CA ARG A 119 -18.01 9.24 -1.48
C ARG A 119 -18.43 7.82 -1.89
N ARG A 120 -19.02 7.10 -0.94
CA ARG A 120 -19.61 5.80 -1.20
C ARG A 120 -20.80 6.06 -2.13
N PRO A 121 -20.85 5.44 -3.31
CA PRO A 121 -22.07 5.45 -4.11
C PRO A 121 -23.23 4.96 -3.24
N PRO A 122 -24.47 5.36 -3.51
CA PRO A 122 -25.62 4.84 -2.78
C PRO A 122 -25.63 3.31 -2.86
N VAL A 123 -25.76 2.66 -1.70
CA VAL A 123 -25.94 1.20 -1.62
C VAL A 123 -27.32 0.89 -2.19
N ASN A 124 -27.40 0.00 -3.18
CA ASN A 124 -28.66 -0.62 -3.54
C ASN A 124 -28.78 -1.94 -2.75
N PRO A 125 -29.52 -1.97 -1.63
CA PRO A 125 -29.60 -3.15 -0.77
C PRO A 125 -30.21 -4.37 -1.49
N ALA A 126 -31.09 -4.15 -2.46
CA ALA A 126 -31.69 -5.23 -3.25
C ALA A 126 -30.70 -5.94 -4.19
N LYS A 127 -29.49 -5.36 -4.39
CA LYS A 127 -28.41 -5.96 -5.17
C LYS A 127 -27.30 -6.56 -4.30
N VAL A 128 -27.36 -6.39 -2.98
CA VAL A 128 -26.41 -7.01 -2.06
C VAL A 128 -26.69 -8.51 -2.04
N ARG A 129 -25.64 -9.30 -2.20
CA ARG A 129 -25.64 -10.75 -2.02
C ARG A 129 -24.62 -11.08 -0.94
N GLU A 130 -24.83 -12.19 -0.24
CA GLU A 130 -23.80 -12.76 0.62
C GLU A 130 -23.15 -13.94 -0.12
N GLU A 131 -21.84 -13.91 -0.21
CA GLU A 131 -21.05 -15.03 -0.67
C GLU A 131 -20.46 -15.77 0.52
N LYS A 132 -20.44 -17.10 0.41
CA LYS A 132 -19.92 -18.00 1.42
C LYS A 132 -18.86 -18.89 0.80
N VAL A 133 -17.74 -19.02 1.47
CA VAL A 133 -16.64 -19.89 1.06
C VAL A 133 -16.18 -20.70 2.27
N SER A 134 -16.12 -22.02 2.11
CA SER A 134 -15.54 -22.91 3.11
C SER A 134 -14.04 -23.08 2.82
N LEU A 135 -13.20 -22.73 3.80
CA LEU A 135 -11.75 -22.87 3.72
C LEU A 135 -11.30 -24.07 4.53
N ALA A 136 -10.76 -25.09 3.86
CA ALA A 136 -10.05 -26.17 4.53
C ALA A 136 -8.80 -25.65 5.27
N PRO A 137 -8.23 -26.40 6.24
CA PRO A 137 -6.95 -26.05 6.86
C PRO A 137 -5.86 -25.75 5.83
N GLY A 138 -5.20 -24.60 5.95
CA GLY A 138 -4.18 -24.13 5.01
C GLY A 138 -4.71 -23.51 3.71
N ALA A 139 -6.00 -23.64 3.40
CA ALA A 139 -6.58 -23.08 2.18
C ALA A 139 -6.65 -21.55 2.25
N SER A 140 -6.48 -20.92 1.09
CA SER A 140 -6.55 -19.47 0.91
C SER A 140 -7.69 -19.10 -0.03
N HIS A 141 -8.31 -17.95 0.21
CA HIS A 141 -9.29 -17.35 -0.70
C HIS A 141 -9.04 -15.86 -0.82
N VAL A 142 -9.24 -15.33 -2.03
CA VAL A 142 -9.17 -13.89 -2.26
C VAL A 142 -10.58 -13.35 -2.21
N ILE A 143 -10.85 -12.47 -1.25
CA ILE A 143 -12.14 -11.80 -1.17
C ILE A 143 -12.20 -10.76 -2.32
N PRO A 144 -13.15 -10.89 -3.26
CA PRO A 144 -13.21 -10.02 -4.42
C PRO A 144 -13.61 -8.57 -4.06
N GLY A 145 -12.95 -7.59 -4.69
CA GLY A 145 -13.15 -6.14 -4.48
C GLY A 145 -12.00 -5.47 -3.70
N THR A 146 -11.64 -4.18 -3.83
CA THR A 146 -12.20 -3.06 -4.61
C THR A 146 -11.07 -2.18 -5.21
N PRO A 147 -10.73 -2.37 -6.51
CA PRO A 147 -9.65 -1.65 -7.18
C PRO A 147 -9.77 -0.12 -7.17
N SER A 148 -10.99 0.39 -6.97
CA SER A 148 -11.31 1.81 -7.01
C SER A 148 -10.71 2.67 -5.89
N HIS A 149 -10.18 2.09 -4.81
CA HIS A 149 -9.61 2.89 -3.69
C HIS A 149 -8.28 3.56 -4.04
N MET A 150 -7.51 2.98 -4.96
CA MET A 150 -6.24 3.58 -5.40
C MET A 150 -6.44 4.73 -6.40
N LEU A 151 -7.61 4.80 -7.07
CA LEU A 151 -7.89 5.82 -8.07
C LEU A 151 -7.92 7.25 -7.49
N PRO A 152 -8.59 7.54 -6.34
CA PRO A 152 -8.50 8.84 -5.70
C PRO A 152 -7.08 9.24 -5.31
N ILE A 153 -6.27 8.32 -4.79
CA ILE A 153 -4.89 8.60 -4.35
C ILE A 153 -4.00 8.89 -5.56
N ALA A 154 -4.12 8.07 -6.61
CA ALA A 154 -3.44 8.31 -7.88
C ALA A 154 -3.83 9.68 -8.47
N LYS A 155 -5.11 10.03 -8.46
CA LYS A 155 -5.60 11.34 -8.91
C LYS A 155 -5.06 12.50 -8.07
N MET A 156 -5.01 12.33 -6.74
CA MET A 156 -4.42 13.32 -5.83
C MET A 156 -2.95 13.55 -6.14
N ALA A 157 -2.18 12.47 -6.30
CA ALA A 157 -0.77 12.56 -6.64
C ALA A 157 -0.54 13.27 -7.99
N VAL A 158 -1.26 12.87 -9.04
CA VAL A 158 -1.11 13.44 -10.39
C VAL A 158 -1.46 14.91 -10.45
N ASN A 159 -2.56 15.33 -9.81
CA ASN A 159 -3.06 16.69 -9.96
C ASN A 159 -2.25 17.72 -9.16
N GLY A 160 -1.26 17.32 -8.35
CA GLY A 160 -0.50 18.25 -7.50
C GLY A 160 -1.30 18.84 -6.33
N VAL A 161 -2.63 18.83 -6.44
CA VAL A 161 -3.61 19.27 -5.44
C VAL A 161 -3.38 18.50 -4.14
N ALA A 162 -2.73 19.13 -3.17
CA ALA A 162 -3.03 18.88 -1.75
C ALA A 162 -4.55 18.84 -1.62
N TYR A 163 -5.13 18.07 -0.70
CA TYR A 163 -6.59 17.99 -0.54
C TYR A 163 -7.28 19.39 -0.44
N ASP A 164 -6.48 20.44 -0.18
CA ASP A 164 -6.84 21.86 -0.15
C ASP A 164 -6.01 22.81 -1.08
N GLY A 165 -5.40 22.35 -2.17
CA GLY A 165 -4.98 23.22 -3.30
C GLY A 165 -3.74 24.12 -3.13
N GLY A 166 -2.60 23.59 -2.66
CA GLY A 166 -1.31 24.31 -2.67
C GLY A 166 -0.41 23.94 -3.85
N ASP A 167 0.33 24.92 -4.38
CA ASP A 167 1.41 24.73 -5.36
C ASP A 167 2.64 24.08 -4.71
N VAL A 168 3.26 23.12 -5.40
CA VAL A 168 4.39 22.34 -4.89
C VAL A 168 5.69 22.72 -5.64
N GLY A 169 6.56 23.48 -4.99
CA GLY A 169 7.95 23.70 -5.43
C GLY A 169 8.82 22.45 -5.21
N GLU A 170 9.80 22.24 -6.09
CA GLU A 170 10.77 21.11 -6.19
C GLU A 170 11.26 20.52 -4.84
N PRO A 171 11.72 19.24 -4.71
CA PRO A 171 12.01 18.16 -5.69
C PRO A 171 11.08 16.93 -5.56
N ASP A 172 10.04 16.98 -4.72
CA ASP A 172 9.11 15.88 -4.42
C ASP A 172 7.93 15.76 -5.41
N GLN A 173 8.07 16.36 -6.60
CA GLN A 173 7.05 16.30 -7.66
C GLN A 173 6.95 14.90 -8.29
N TRP A 174 8.00 14.09 -8.22
CA TRP A 174 8.09 12.82 -8.94
C TRP A 174 7.88 11.59 -8.06
N LEU A 175 7.85 11.75 -6.73
CA LEU A 175 7.64 10.66 -5.80
C LEU A 175 6.79 11.11 -4.61
N ARG A 176 5.71 10.40 -4.34
CA ARG A 176 4.86 10.61 -3.16
C ARG A 176 4.73 9.34 -2.36
N ARG A 177 4.83 9.44 -1.04
CA ARG A 177 4.72 8.30 -0.13
C ARG A 177 3.44 8.39 0.69
N PHE A 178 2.74 7.27 0.80
CA PHE A 178 1.50 7.15 1.53
C PHE A 178 1.54 5.94 2.47
N GLU A 179 0.79 6.02 3.57
CA GLU A 179 0.39 4.85 4.35
C GLU A 179 -1.12 4.72 4.28
N LEU A 180 -1.58 3.53 3.89
CA LEU A 180 -2.99 3.25 3.67
C LEU A 180 -3.45 2.21 4.68
N THR A 181 -4.38 2.60 5.55
CA THR A 181 -5.01 1.67 6.49
C THR A 181 -6.33 1.18 5.93
N TYR A 182 -6.53 -0.12 5.95
CA TYR A 182 -7.73 -0.80 5.51
C TYR A 182 -8.40 -1.53 6.66
N THR A 183 -9.71 -1.67 6.59
CA THR A 183 -10.49 -2.49 7.53
C THR A 183 -11.27 -3.55 6.77
N SER A 184 -11.30 -4.75 7.34
CA SER A 184 -12.11 -5.86 6.84
C SER A 184 -13.59 -5.74 7.24
N GLY A 185 -14.46 -6.22 6.36
CA GLY A 185 -15.92 -6.21 6.46
C GLY A 185 -16.52 -7.57 6.13
N PHE A 186 -15.90 -8.64 6.60
CA PHE A 186 -16.36 -10.03 6.43
C PHE A 186 -16.50 -10.71 7.80
N SER A 187 -17.08 -11.91 7.81
CA SER A 187 -17.20 -12.76 9.01
C SER A 187 -16.61 -14.15 8.79
N ALA A 188 -16.13 -14.74 9.89
CA ALA A 188 -15.64 -16.12 9.96
C ALA A 188 -16.49 -16.89 10.98
N ASN A 189 -17.12 -18.00 10.58
CA ASN A 189 -18.04 -18.79 11.41
C ASN A 189 -19.11 -17.92 12.11
N GLY A 190 -19.65 -16.93 11.39
CA GLY A 190 -20.66 -15.98 11.91
C GLY A 190 -20.11 -14.85 12.79
N ALA A 191 -18.84 -14.87 13.19
CA ALA A 191 -18.22 -13.80 13.95
C ALA A 191 -17.58 -12.76 13.01
N ARG A 192 -17.84 -11.47 13.26
CA ARG A 192 -17.25 -10.39 12.45
C ARG A 192 -15.74 -10.33 12.64
N VAL A 193 -14.99 -10.24 11.55
CA VAL A 193 -13.53 -10.05 11.57
C VAL A 193 -13.21 -8.61 11.24
N GLN A 194 -12.64 -7.87 12.21
CA GLN A 194 -12.22 -6.48 12.04
C GLN A 194 -10.80 -6.30 12.54
N VAL A 195 -9.85 -6.25 11.61
CA VAL A 195 -8.45 -5.99 11.92
C VAL A 195 -7.92 -4.93 10.96
N PRO A 196 -7.23 -3.88 11.46
CA PRO A 196 -6.68 -2.83 10.61
C PRO A 196 -5.41 -3.32 9.90
N LEU A 197 -5.40 -3.27 8.57
CA LEU A 197 -4.26 -3.66 7.74
C LEU A 197 -3.64 -2.41 7.11
N THR A 198 -2.42 -2.06 7.48
CA THR A 198 -1.70 -0.90 6.94
C THR A 198 -0.67 -1.33 5.90
N ILE A 199 -0.65 -0.67 4.74
CA ILE A 199 0.33 -0.90 3.67
C ILE A 199 1.03 0.39 3.24
N PRO A 200 2.31 0.32 2.86
CA PRO A 200 3.02 1.45 2.24
C PRO A 200 2.62 1.61 0.76
N LEU A 201 2.21 2.83 0.44
CA LEU A 201 2.02 3.50 -0.84
C LEU A 201 3.25 4.23 -1.40
N GLU A 202 3.79 3.93 -2.58
CA GLU A 202 4.63 4.87 -3.32
C GLU A 202 3.99 5.20 -4.68
N ILE A 203 3.91 6.49 -5.01
CA ILE A 203 3.47 6.96 -6.33
C ILE A 203 4.64 7.65 -7.01
N VAL A 204 5.06 7.09 -8.13
CA VAL A 204 6.11 7.61 -8.97
C VAL A 204 5.46 8.32 -10.16
N LEU A 205 5.66 9.63 -10.25
CA LEU A 205 5.25 10.43 -11.40
C LEU A 205 6.44 10.55 -12.34
N THR A 206 6.22 10.25 -13.62
CA THR A 206 7.23 10.42 -14.68
C THR A 206 6.77 11.54 -15.61
N PRO A 207 7.64 12.53 -15.91
CA PRO A 207 7.30 13.60 -16.84
C PRO A 207 6.97 13.05 -18.22
N LYS A 208 6.16 13.80 -18.97
CA LYS A 208 5.99 13.56 -20.40
C LYS A 208 7.36 13.82 -21.06
N LEU A 209 7.97 12.80 -21.65
CA LEU A 209 9.13 13.01 -22.53
C LEU A 209 8.62 13.82 -23.72
N GLU A 210 9.19 15.00 -23.97
CA GLU A 210 8.95 15.75 -25.19
C GLU A 210 9.50 14.91 -26.36
N GLU A 211 8.65 14.65 -27.37
CA GLU A 211 9.04 14.07 -28.65
C GLU A 211 9.44 15.17 -29.64
#